data_AF-A0A958LZX4-F1
#
_entry.id   AF-A0A958LZX4-F1
#
_cell.length_a   1.000
_cell.length_b   1.000
_cell.length_c   1.000
_cell.angle_alpha   90.00
_cell.angle_beta   90.00
_cell.angle_gamma   90.00
#
_symmetry.space_group_name_H-M   'P 1'
#
loop_
_entity.id
_entity.type
_entity.pdbx_description
1 polymer ?
#
loop_
_entity_poly.entity_id
_entity_poly.type
_entity_poly.pdbx_seq_one_letter_code
_entity_poly.pdbx_strand_id
1 'polypeptide(L)' 'MIKAHNARIRGIGFSCDGLLLSSCGDDKMVKVWSTVDRRLQYSLKGHNNWVRYC' A
#
# COMPACT_ATOMS: atom_id res chain seq x y z
N MET A 1 7.03 14.12 7.46
CA MET A 1 6.97 12.64 7.36
C MET A 1 5.56 12.27 6.91
N ILE A 2 5.38 11.69 5.72
CA ILE A 2 4.05 11.33 5.20
C ILE A 2 3.59 10.05 5.93
N LYS A 3 2.47 10.13 6.65
CA LYS A 3 1.85 8.94 7.27
C LYS A 3 1.09 8.15 6.20
N ALA A 4 1.80 7.26 5.51
CA ALA A 4 1.20 6.34 4.55
C ALA A 4 0.38 5.25 5.24
N HIS A 5 0.91 4.64 6.30
CA HIS A 5 0.25 3.59 7.08
C HIS A 5 0.19 3.97 8.56
N ASN A 6 -0.81 3.43 9.27
CA ASN A 6 -0.97 3.66 10.72
C ASN A 6 -0.21 2.65 11.58
N ALA A 7 0.46 1.69 10.96
CA ALA A 7 1.31 0.71 11.62
C ALA A 7 2.46 0.29 10.68
N ARG A 8 3.26 -0.70 11.10
CA ARG A 8 4.44 -1.15 10.37
C ARG A 8 4.07 -1.64 8.97
N ILE A 9 4.75 -1.10 7.96
CA ILE A 9 4.68 -1.60 6.58
C ILE A 9 5.46 -2.90 6.51
N ARG A 10 4.89 -3.92 5.87
CA ARG A 10 5.51 -5.25 5.70
C ARG A 10 5.89 -5.55 4.26
N GLY A 11 5.17 -4.98 3.30
CA GLY A 11 5.38 -5.23 1.88
C GLY A 11 5.24 -3.96 1.05
N ILE A 12 5.98 -3.96 -0.05
CA ILE A 12 5.86 -3.00 -1.14
C ILE A 12 6.01 -3.78 -2.45
N GLY A 13 5.17 -3.47 -3.42
CA GLY A 13 5.21 -4.08 -4.75
C GLY A 13 4.97 -3.04 -5.82
N PHE A 14 5.58 -3.20 -6.98
CA PHE A 14 5.27 -2.39 -8.16
C PHE A 14 4.43 -3.21 -9.13
N SER A 15 3.53 -2.57 -9.86
CA SER A 15 2.94 -3.17 -11.05
C SER A 15 4.02 -3.39 -12.12
N CYS A 16 3.81 -4.36 -13.02
CA CYS A 16 4.77 -4.67 -14.08
C CYS A 16 5.05 -3.49 -15.01
N ASP A 17 4.07 -2.60 -15.20
CA ASP A 17 4.21 -1.35 -15.97
C ASP A 17 4.85 -0.20 -15.18
N GLY A 18 5.10 -0.39 -13.87
CA GLY A 18 5.68 0.61 -12.98
C GLY A 18 4.76 1.81 -12.67
N LEU A 19 3.51 1.80 -13.13
CA LEU A 19 2.57 2.92 -12.95
C LEU A 19 1.91 2.92 -11.57
N LEU A 20 1.86 1.76 -10.92
CA LEU A 20 1.26 1.57 -9.61
C LEU A 20 2.28 1.00 -8.62
N LEU A 21 2.19 1.49 -7.38
CA LEU A 21 2.89 0.95 -6.22
C LEU A 21 1.84 0.44 -5.22
N SER A 22 1.94 -0.80 -4.79
CA SER A 22 1.22 -1.36 -3.65
C SER A 22 2.06 -1.21 -2.38
N SER A 23 1.41 -0.91 -1.25
CA SER A 23 2.02 -0.95 0.08
C SER A 23 1.05 -1.55 1.07
N CYS A 24 1.54 -2.36 2.01
CA CYS A 24 0.68 -3.09 2.95
C CYS A 24 1.38 -3.36 4.28
N GLY A 25 0.60 -3.54 5.35
CA GLY A 25 1.18 -3.72 6.68
C GLY A 25 0.22 -4.13 7.80
N ASP A 26 0.66 -3.83 9.02
CA ASP A 26 0.00 -4.18 10.28
C ASP A 26 -1.30 -3.41 10.51
N ASP A 27 -1.54 -2.33 9.76
CA ASP A 27 -2.78 -1.56 9.81
C ASP A 27 -3.91 -2.24 9.03
N LYS A 28 -3.66 -3.45 8.52
CA LYS A 28 -4.62 -4.30 7.81
C LYS A 28 -5.15 -3.64 6.53
N MET A 29 -4.40 -2.67 6.01
CA MET A 29 -4.70 -1.96 4.78
C MET A 29 -3.70 -2.33 3.70
N VAL A 30 -4.21 -2.38 2.47
CA VAL A 30 -3.38 -2.30 1.27
C VAL A 30 -3.66 -0.96 0.61
N LYS A 31 -2.62 -0.18 0.36
CA LYS A 31 -2.71 1.11 -0.32
C LYS A 31 -2.08 1.01 -1.68
N VAL A 32 -2.72 1.61 -2.67
CA VAL A 32 -2.23 1.64 -4.05
C VAL A 32 -1.98 3.09 -4.43
N TRP A 33 -0.80 3.36 -4.95
CA TRP A 33 -0.31 4.69 -5.29
C TRP A 33 -0.03 4.77 -6.78
N SER A 34 -0.40 5.88 -7.42
CA SER A 34 0.09 6.22 -8.75
C SER A 34 1.52 6.74 -8.63
N THR A 35 2.45 6.12 -9.34
CA THR A 35 3.86 6.54 -9.36
C THR A 35 4.05 7.81 -10.20
N VAL A 36 3.21 8.00 -11.21
CA VAL A 36 3.17 9.19 -12.07
C VAL A 36 2.71 10.40 -11.29
N ASP A 37 1.55 10.29 -10.65
CA ASP A 37 0.92 11.42 -9.93
C ASP A 37 1.46 11.59 -8.50
N ARG A 38 2.23 10.59 -8.02
CA ARG A 38 2.73 10.49 -6.64
C ARG A 38 1.62 10.64 -5.61
N ARG A 39 0.47 10.04 -5.88
CA ARG A 39 -0.76 10.16 -5.08
C ARG A 39 -1.37 8.81 -4.76
N LEU A 40 -2.03 8.74 -3.61
CA LEU A 40 -2.82 7.59 -3.20
C LEU A 40 -4.04 7.47 -4.13
N GLN A 41 -4.17 6.34 -4.81
CA GLN A 41 -5.31 6.03 -5.67
C GLN A 41 -6.36 5.25 -4.90
N TYR A 42 -5.94 4.22 -4.17
CA TYR A 42 -6.87 3.33 -3.45
C TYR A 42 -6.39 3.00 -2.04
N SER A 43 -7.35 2.88 -1.13
CA SER A 43 -7.15 2.34 0.21
C SER A 43 -8.06 1.14 0.38
N LEU A 44 -7.52 -0.05 0.16
CA LEU A 44 -8.23 -1.31 0.21
C LEU A 44 -8.31 -1.80 1.66
N LYS A 45 -9.53 -2.05 2.10
CA LYS A 45 -9.86 -2.63 3.40
C LYS A 45 -10.56 -3.96 3.18
N GLY A 46 -10.41 -4.90 4.11
CA GLY A 46 -11.04 -6.23 4.01
C GLY A 46 -10.22 -7.32 4.70
N HIS A 47 -8.93 -7.08 4.95
CA HIS A 47 -8.11 -8.01 5.71
C HIS A 47 -8.45 -7.93 7.20
N ASN A 48 -8.79 -9.08 7.80
CA ASN A 48 -9.06 -9.18 9.24
C ASN A 48 -7.77 -9.21 10.09
N ASN A 49 -6.62 -9.41 9.45
CA ASN A 49 -5.32 -9.49 10.09
C ASN A 49 -4.25 -8.69 9.31
N TRP A 50 -3.04 -8.59 9.85
CA TRP A 50 -1.90 -7.93 9.21
C TRP A 50 -1.63 -8.47 7.80
N VAL A 51 -1.30 -7.58 6.87
CA VAL A 51 -0.97 -7.97 5.50
C VAL A 51 0.54 -8.08 5.41
N ARG A 52 1.05 -9.30 5.17
CA ARG A 52 2.49 -9.57 5.11
C ARG A 52 3.10 -9.23 3.75
N TYR A 53 2.35 -9.44 2.67
CA TYR A 53 2.81 -9.27 1.30
C TYR A 53 1.75 -8.62 0.43
N CYS A 54 2.25 -7.82 -0.48
CA CYS A 54 1.64 -7.12 -1.58
C CYS A 54 2.78 -6.91 -2.61
#